data_AF-A0A800JAR8-F1
#
_entry.id   AF-A0A800JAR8-F1
#
_cell.length_a   1.000
_cell.length_b   1.000
_cell.length_c   1.000
_cell.angle_alpha   90.00
_cell.angle_beta   90.00
_cell.angle_gamma   90.00
#
_symmetry.space_group_name_H-M   'P 1'
#
loop_
_entity.id
_entity.type
_entity.pdbx_description
1 polymer ?
#
loop_
_entity_poly.entity_id
_entity_poly.type
_entity_poly.pdbx_seq_one_letter_code
_entity_poly.pdbx_strand_id
1 'polypeptide(L)'
;KVENGVVTDTVEYLSAIEEEKYSIAQANARLDKKKAFINDFITSRVGSDFSMVLKENIDYIDISPCQLVSVAASMIPFLEHDDANRALMGSNMQRQGVPLVKPKAPLVGTGIEHQAALDSGSCVVASRSGVVDNVDSGRIVIQADVDLSSEDSIVPANVDIYHLIKFRRSNQNTCINQRPIVKKGDRIKAGDVIADGSCTENGELALGQNINIAFMPWLGYNFEDSIMVSQRLMHEDTFTSVHIDVLDTVARDTKLGKEEITRDLPNVSEEALKDLD
;
A
#
# COMPACT_ATOMS: atom_id res chain seq x y z
N LYS A 1 16.81 21.09 -12.79
CA LYS A 1 17.32 22.46 -12.97
C LYS A 1 17.11 22.89 -14.42
N VAL A 2 17.02 24.18 -14.73
CA VAL A 2 16.95 24.70 -16.10
C VAL A 2 18.20 25.54 -16.37
N GLU A 3 18.88 25.28 -17.48
CA GLU A 3 20.07 26.03 -17.89
C GLU A 3 19.90 26.52 -19.32
N ASN A 4 19.99 27.84 -19.54
CA ASN A 4 19.81 28.48 -20.84
C ASN A 4 18.50 28.07 -21.55
N GLY A 5 17.40 27.94 -20.80
CA GLY A 5 16.08 27.56 -21.33
C GLY A 5 15.91 26.07 -21.66
N VAL A 6 16.87 25.22 -21.27
CA VAL A 6 16.82 23.76 -21.44
C VAL A 6 16.74 23.08 -20.08
N VAL A 7 15.76 22.19 -19.91
CA VAL A 7 15.59 21.39 -18.69
C VAL A 7 16.67 20.30 -18.62
N THR A 8 17.41 20.28 -17.52
CA THR A 8 18.45 19.28 -17.23
C THR A 8 17.92 18.17 -16.32
N ASP A 9 18.60 17.02 -16.32
CA ASP A 9 18.29 15.88 -15.44
C ASP A 9 18.86 16.03 -14.01
N THR A 10 19.45 17.19 -13.70
CA THR A 10 19.96 17.48 -12.36
C THR A 10 18.81 17.87 -11.44
N VAL A 11 18.57 17.02 -10.44
CA VAL A 11 17.59 17.25 -9.37
C VAL A 11 18.27 17.95 -8.20
N GLU A 12 17.70 19.07 -7.76
CA GLU A 12 18.15 19.80 -6.58
C GLU A 12 16.99 19.92 -5.59
N TYR A 13 17.27 19.68 -4.31
CA TYR A 13 16.29 19.86 -3.24
C TYR A 13 16.43 21.28 -2.70
N LEU A 14 15.36 22.06 -2.83
CA LEU A 14 15.31 23.44 -2.37
C LEU A 14 14.51 23.52 -1.07
N SER A 15 15.02 24.27 -0.10
CA SER A 15 14.24 24.68 1.06
C SER A 15 13.28 25.82 0.69
N ALA A 16 12.25 26.06 1.50
CA ALA A 16 11.27 27.13 1.25
C ALA A 16 11.92 28.53 1.07
N ILE A 17 13.02 28.80 1.79
CA ILE A 17 13.74 30.10 1.72
C ILE A 17 14.57 30.21 0.43
N GLU A 18 15.08 29.09 -0.07
CA GLU A 18 15.83 29.06 -1.33
C GLU A 18 14.88 29.14 -2.52
N GLU A 19 13.76 28.43 -2.44
CA GLU A 19 12.70 28.37 -3.44
C GLU A 19 12.16 29.77 -3.79
N GLU A 20 11.97 30.64 -2.80
CA GLU A 20 11.46 32.01 -3.00
C GLU A 20 12.29 32.86 -3.96
N LYS A 21 13.58 32.55 -4.12
CA LYS A 21 14.52 33.33 -4.95
C LYS A 21 14.48 32.94 -6.42
N TYR A 22 13.87 31.81 -6.75
CA TYR A 22 13.92 31.21 -8.08
C TYR A 22 12.56 31.22 -8.77
N SER A 23 12.58 31.18 -10.09
CA SER A 23 11.38 30.94 -10.89
C SER A 23 11.20 29.45 -11.19
N ILE A 24 10.07 28.89 -10.75
CA ILE A 24 9.78 27.45 -10.87
C ILE A 24 8.59 27.23 -11.80
N ALA A 25 8.83 26.56 -12.93
CA ALA A 25 7.81 26.16 -13.88
C ALA A 25 7.01 24.94 -13.40
N GLN A 26 5.74 24.87 -13.79
CA GLN A 26 4.87 23.72 -13.51
C GLN A 26 5.32 22.46 -14.26
N ALA A 27 5.11 21.28 -13.67
CA ALA A 27 5.48 19.99 -14.25
C ALA A 27 4.80 19.68 -15.59
N ASN A 28 3.65 20.29 -15.86
CA ASN A 28 2.87 20.12 -17.10
C ASN A 28 3.29 21.07 -18.23
N ALA A 29 4.33 21.89 -18.03
CA ALA A 29 4.86 22.77 -19.05
C ALA A 29 5.31 21.96 -20.28
N ARG A 30 4.93 22.42 -21.48
CA ARG A 30 5.22 21.70 -22.72
C ARG A 30 6.68 21.88 -23.14
N LEU A 31 7.39 20.76 -23.25
CA LEU A 31 8.79 20.69 -23.67
C LEU A 31 8.91 20.08 -25.08
N ASP A 32 9.95 20.48 -25.81
CA ASP A 32 10.33 19.90 -27.10
C ASP A 32 11.19 18.63 -26.93
N LYS A 33 11.60 18.00 -28.04
CA LYS A 33 12.47 16.80 -28.01
C LYS A 33 13.87 17.05 -27.43
N LYS A 34 14.31 18.31 -27.34
CA LYS A 34 15.58 18.73 -26.76
C LYS A 34 15.42 19.22 -25.32
N LYS A 35 14.26 19.02 -24.69
CA LYS A 35 13.92 19.49 -23.34
C LYS A 35 13.91 21.02 -23.20
N ALA A 36 13.75 21.76 -24.29
CA ALA A 36 13.52 23.20 -24.27
C ALA A 36 12.03 23.51 -24.20
N PHE A 37 11.65 24.63 -23.59
CA PHE A 37 10.25 25.03 -23.55
C PHE A 37 9.73 25.46 -24.93
N ILE A 38 8.54 24.98 -25.29
CA ILE A 38 7.90 25.31 -26.58
C ILE A 38 7.34 26.74 -26.56
N ASN A 39 6.75 27.14 -25.44
CA ASN A 39 6.12 28.45 -25.29
C ASN A 39 7.15 29.48 -24.80
N ASP A 40 7.01 30.73 -25.24
CA ASP A 40 7.89 31.81 -24.80
C ASP A 40 7.58 32.29 -23.38
N PHE A 41 6.31 32.22 -22.98
CA PHE A 41 5.84 32.52 -21.63
C PHE A 41 5.32 31.25 -20.97
N ILE A 42 5.78 30.96 -19.76
CA ILE A 42 5.42 29.78 -18.99
C ILE A 42 4.87 30.22 -17.63
N THR A 43 3.74 29.64 -17.26
CA THR A 43 3.16 29.81 -15.93
C THR A 43 4.11 29.23 -14.90
N SER A 44 4.63 30.11 -14.05
CA SER A 44 5.66 29.79 -13.09
C SER A 44 5.32 30.39 -11.74
N ARG A 45 5.81 29.77 -10.67
CA ARG A 45 5.77 30.28 -9.32
C ARG A 45 7.04 31.08 -9.06
N VAL A 46 6.89 32.31 -8.60
CA VAL A 46 8.01 33.21 -8.23
C VAL A 46 7.71 33.74 -6.83
N GLY A 47 8.47 33.27 -5.84
CA GLY A 47 8.09 33.47 -4.45
C GLY A 47 6.71 32.86 -4.16
N SER A 48 5.81 33.69 -3.63
CA SER A 48 4.44 33.28 -3.27
C SER A 48 3.42 33.49 -4.38
N ASP A 49 3.80 34.15 -5.49
CA ASP A 49 2.88 34.55 -6.55
C ASP A 49 3.03 33.68 -7.80
N PHE A 50 1.92 33.54 -8.54
CA PHE A 50 1.90 32.90 -9.84
C PHE A 50 1.97 33.97 -10.93
N SER A 51 3.00 33.88 -11.78
CA SER A 51 3.21 34.83 -12.88
C SER A 51 3.63 34.11 -14.16
N MET A 52 3.47 34.78 -15.30
CA MET A 52 4.02 34.28 -16.56
C MET A 52 5.44 34.82 -16.74
N VAL A 53 6.40 33.92 -16.78
CA VAL A 53 7.83 34.23 -16.89
C VAL A 53 8.34 33.81 -18.27
N LEU A 54 9.26 34.59 -18.83
CA LEU A 54 9.94 34.22 -20.08
C LEU A 54 10.75 32.94 -19.88
N LYS A 55 10.76 32.05 -20.88
CA LYS A 55 11.47 30.76 -20.81
C LYS A 55 12.97 30.85 -20.46
N GLU A 56 13.59 31.99 -20.72
CA GLU A 56 15.01 32.26 -20.42
C GLU A 56 15.25 32.55 -18.93
N ASN A 57 14.23 32.99 -18.21
CA ASN A 57 14.29 33.40 -16.80
C ASN A 57 13.75 32.31 -15.86
N ILE A 58 13.57 31.09 -16.35
CA ILE A 58 13.12 29.95 -15.54
C ILE A 58 14.36 29.22 -15.04
N ASP A 59 14.43 29.03 -13.72
CA ASP A 59 15.56 28.41 -13.06
C ASP A 59 15.31 26.91 -12.79
N TYR A 60 14.06 26.55 -12.46
CA TYR A 60 13.67 25.19 -12.12
C TYR A 60 12.32 24.81 -12.74
N ILE A 61 12.05 23.51 -12.75
CA ILE A 61 10.77 22.92 -13.12
C ILE A 61 10.45 21.81 -12.11
N ASP A 62 9.17 21.69 -11.77
CA ASP A 62 8.67 20.60 -10.94
C ASP A 62 8.96 19.22 -11.56
N ILE A 63 9.30 18.24 -10.72
CA ILE A 63 9.74 16.90 -11.17
C ILE A 63 8.55 16.07 -11.66
N SER A 64 7.43 16.14 -10.93
CA SER A 64 6.23 15.37 -11.21
C SER A 64 4.99 16.13 -10.72
N PRO A 65 3.86 16.06 -11.43
CA PRO A 65 2.58 16.58 -10.92
C PRO A 65 2.18 15.98 -9.56
N CYS A 66 2.61 14.74 -9.28
CA CYS A 66 2.30 14.05 -8.03
C CYS A 66 3.10 14.56 -6.82
N GLN A 67 4.13 15.40 -7.02
CA GLN A 67 4.97 15.87 -5.90
C GLN A 67 4.20 16.75 -4.89
N LEU A 68 3.07 17.34 -5.32
CA LEU A 68 2.23 18.22 -4.50
C LEU A 68 1.28 17.46 -3.57
N VAL A 69 1.02 16.18 -3.85
CA VAL A 69 -0.01 15.39 -3.18
C VAL A 69 0.63 14.28 -2.33
N SER A 70 -0.06 13.89 -1.27
CA SER A 70 0.38 12.78 -0.42
C SER A 70 0.24 11.44 -1.15
N VAL A 71 0.89 10.38 -0.65
CA VAL A 71 0.76 9.02 -1.21
C VAL A 71 -0.70 8.58 -1.28
N ALA A 72 -1.49 8.87 -0.23
CA ALA A 72 -2.91 8.52 -0.19
C ALA A 72 -3.72 9.27 -1.27
N ALA A 73 -3.52 10.59 -1.39
CA ALA A 73 -4.19 11.36 -2.43
C ALA A 73 -3.74 10.96 -3.84
N SER A 74 -2.47 10.57 -4.00
CA SER A 74 -1.92 10.10 -5.28
C SER A 74 -2.52 8.79 -5.77
N MET A 75 -3.16 8.00 -4.89
CA MET A 75 -3.86 6.77 -5.25
C MET A 75 -5.32 7.01 -5.66
N ILE A 76 -5.80 8.25 -5.64
CA ILE A 76 -7.15 8.60 -6.13
C ILE A 76 -7.07 8.85 -7.64
N PRO A 77 -7.65 7.98 -8.49
CA PRO A 77 -7.70 8.25 -9.92
C PRO A 77 -8.64 9.43 -10.19
N PHE A 78 -8.33 10.22 -11.22
CA PHE A 78 -9.12 11.41 -11.63
C PHE A 78 -9.24 12.48 -10.54
N LEU A 79 -8.24 12.61 -9.67
CA LEU A 79 -8.19 13.60 -8.59
C LEU A 79 -8.41 15.04 -9.09
N GLU A 80 -7.96 15.35 -10.31
CA GLU A 80 -8.14 16.64 -10.97
C GLU A 80 -9.60 17.00 -11.28
N HIS A 81 -10.51 16.02 -11.23
CA HIS A 81 -11.94 16.19 -11.45
C HIS A 81 -12.77 16.23 -10.15
N ASP A 82 -12.12 16.02 -9.00
CA ASP A 82 -12.77 16.03 -7.70
C ASP A 82 -12.57 17.35 -6.95
N ASP A 83 -13.57 17.74 -6.17
CA ASP A 83 -13.43 18.86 -5.22
C ASP A 83 -12.46 18.50 -4.10
N ALA A 84 -11.69 19.49 -3.63
CA ALA A 84 -10.67 19.31 -2.60
C ALA A 84 -11.21 18.69 -1.30
N ASN A 85 -12.45 19.02 -0.90
CA ASN A 85 -13.04 18.43 0.31
C ASN A 85 -13.35 16.95 0.12
N ARG A 86 -13.79 16.54 -1.08
CA ARG A 86 -14.04 15.13 -1.40
C ARG A 86 -12.75 14.34 -1.51
N ALA A 87 -11.71 14.90 -2.09
CA ALA A 87 -10.38 14.30 -2.12
C ALA A 87 -9.82 14.11 -0.69
N LEU A 88 -10.01 15.08 0.20
CA LEU A 88 -9.62 14.97 1.60
C LEU A 88 -10.39 13.85 2.32
N MET A 89 -11.70 13.76 2.10
CA MET A 89 -12.50 12.68 2.66
C MET A 89 -12.06 11.31 2.12
N GLY A 90 -11.88 11.19 0.80
CA GLY A 90 -11.46 9.96 0.14
C GLY A 90 -10.12 9.44 0.65
N SER A 91 -9.10 10.30 0.71
CA SER A 91 -7.78 9.93 1.24
C SER A 91 -7.81 9.53 2.73
N ASN A 92 -8.69 10.13 3.54
CA ASN A 92 -8.88 9.75 4.93
C ASN A 92 -9.63 8.42 5.09
N MET A 93 -10.67 8.20 4.28
CA MET A 93 -11.45 6.96 4.28
C MET A 93 -10.62 5.76 3.83
N GLN A 94 -9.73 5.94 2.84
CA GLN A 94 -8.82 4.88 2.39
C GLN A 94 -7.97 4.31 3.53
N ARG A 95 -7.51 5.15 4.48
CA ARG A 95 -6.70 4.71 5.63
C ARG A 95 -7.48 3.86 6.65
N GLN A 96 -8.81 3.84 6.57
CA GLN A 96 -9.67 3.10 7.47
C GLN A 96 -10.13 1.77 6.86
N GLY A 97 -9.67 1.44 5.63
CA GLY A 97 -9.95 0.18 4.97
C GLY A 97 -9.49 -1.02 5.81
N VAL A 98 -10.40 -1.96 6.04
CA VAL A 98 -10.12 -3.21 6.77
C VAL A 98 -9.68 -4.29 5.78
N PRO A 99 -8.66 -5.10 6.09
CA PRO A 99 -8.25 -6.21 5.23
C PRO A 99 -9.37 -7.22 4.98
N LEU A 100 -9.66 -7.43 3.69
CA LEU A 100 -10.60 -8.43 3.23
C LEU A 100 -9.93 -9.81 3.13
N VAL A 101 -10.71 -10.88 3.25
CA VAL A 101 -10.22 -12.27 3.02
C VAL A 101 -9.68 -12.42 1.59
N LYS A 102 -10.38 -11.83 0.63
CA LYS A 102 -10.01 -11.81 -0.78
C LYS A 102 -9.91 -10.33 -1.19
N PRO A 103 -8.78 -9.65 -1.06
CA PRO A 103 -8.60 -8.33 -1.65
C PRO A 103 -8.48 -8.46 -3.17
N LYS A 104 -8.87 -7.42 -3.91
CA LYS A 104 -8.66 -7.31 -5.36
C LYS A 104 -7.96 -6.01 -5.72
N ALA A 105 -6.94 -6.10 -6.56
CA ALA A 105 -6.23 -4.94 -7.10
C ALA A 105 -7.22 -4.04 -7.86
N PRO A 106 -7.11 -2.72 -7.74
CA PRO A 106 -8.02 -1.80 -8.40
C PRO A 106 -7.91 -1.93 -9.92
N LEU A 107 -9.06 -2.06 -10.60
CA LEU A 107 -9.07 -2.06 -12.08
C LEU A 107 -8.67 -0.69 -12.67
N VAL A 108 -8.89 0.38 -11.90
CA VAL A 108 -8.54 1.74 -12.22
C VAL A 108 -7.65 2.27 -11.09
N GLY A 109 -6.35 2.32 -11.33
CA GLY A 109 -5.34 2.82 -10.39
C GLY A 109 -4.48 3.93 -11.00
N THR A 110 -3.52 4.43 -10.23
CA THR A 110 -2.60 5.51 -10.66
C THR A 110 -1.17 5.03 -10.90
N GLY A 111 -0.85 3.79 -10.51
CA GLY A 111 0.49 3.19 -10.58
C GLY A 111 1.30 3.38 -9.29
N ILE A 112 0.79 4.14 -8.33
CA ILE A 112 1.42 4.32 -7.00
C ILE A 112 1.17 3.09 -6.11
N GLU A 113 0.16 2.28 -6.40
CA GLU A 113 -0.27 1.14 -5.60
C GLU A 113 0.84 0.09 -5.42
N HIS A 114 1.62 -0.16 -6.46
CA HIS A 114 2.75 -1.10 -6.41
C HIS A 114 3.86 -0.59 -5.48
N GLN A 115 4.27 0.67 -5.66
CA GLN A 115 5.31 1.28 -4.83
C GLN A 115 4.86 1.40 -3.38
N ALA A 116 3.60 1.77 -3.14
CA ALA A 116 3.03 1.85 -1.80
C ALA A 116 2.99 0.47 -1.11
N ALA A 117 2.65 -0.60 -1.83
CA ALA A 117 2.65 -1.96 -1.29
C ALA A 117 4.07 -2.44 -0.96
N LEU A 118 5.05 -2.15 -1.82
CA LEU A 118 6.46 -2.45 -1.60
C LEU A 118 7.03 -1.72 -0.37
N ASP A 119 6.86 -0.41 -0.32
CA ASP A 119 7.43 0.44 0.74
C ASP A 119 6.73 0.26 2.10
N SER A 120 5.52 -0.32 2.11
CA SER A 120 4.79 -0.61 3.35
C SER A 120 5.44 -1.68 4.22
N GLY A 121 6.27 -2.56 3.63
CA GLY A 121 6.81 -3.74 4.31
C GLY A 121 5.77 -4.83 4.63
N SER A 122 4.54 -4.71 4.12
CA SER A 122 3.50 -5.75 4.25
C SER A 122 3.80 -6.96 3.34
N CYS A 123 4.29 -6.69 2.13
CA CYS A 123 4.72 -7.69 1.16
C CYS A 123 6.09 -8.27 1.52
N VAL A 124 6.32 -9.53 1.13
CA VAL A 124 7.65 -10.15 1.24
C VAL A 124 8.37 -9.97 -0.08
N VAL A 125 9.56 -9.37 -0.04
CA VAL A 125 10.39 -9.03 -1.20
C VAL A 125 11.63 -9.92 -1.25
N ALA A 126 11.99 -10.40 -2.44
CA ALA A 126 13.20 -11.19 -2.66
C ALA A 126 14.45 -10.31 -2.52
N SER A 127 15.39 -10.76 -1.68
CA SER A 127 16.65 -10.05 -1.43
C SER A 127 17.67 -10.30 -2.54
N ARG A 128 17.67 -11.51 -3.12
CA ARG A 128 18.57 -11.93 -4.18
C ARG A 128 17.78 -12.51 -5.36
N SER A 129 18.34 -12.38 -6.55
CA SER A 129 17.84 -13.07 -7.73
C SER A 129 18.07 -14.58 -7.60
N GLY A 130 17.18 -15.39 -8.14
CA GLY A 130 17.27 -16.83 -8.02
C GLY A 130 16.07 -17.58 -8.58
N VAL A 131 15.99 -18.88 -8.30
CA VAL A 131 14.88 -19.75 -8.71
C VAL A 131 14.17 -20.30 -7.48
N VAL A 132 12.84 -20.29 -7.50
CA VAL A 132 12.03 -20.82 -6.40
C VAL A 132 12.12 -22.34 -6.36
N ASP A 133 12.70 -22.91 -5.30
CA ASP A 133 12.81 -24.36 -5.13
C ASP A 133 11.58 -24.96 -4.44
N ASN A 134 11.05 -24.29 -3.42
CA ASN A 134 9.90 -24.78 -2.66
C ASN A 134 8.99 -23.63 -2.21
N VAL A 135 7.68 -23.85 -2.31
CA VAL A 135 6.66 -22.90 -1.87
C VAL A 135 5.65 -23.64 -0.99
N ASP A 136 5.46 -23.11 0.21
CA ASP A 136 4.41 -23.50 1.12
C ASP A 136 3.69 -22.24 1.63
N SER A 137 2.50 -22.42 2.17
CA SER A 137 1.70 -21.40 2.81
C SER A 137 2.42 -20.64 3.92
N GLY A 138 3.40 -21.27 4.60
CA GLY A 138 4.17 -20.69 5.72
C GLY A 138 5.62 -20.33 5.40
N ARG A 139 6.19 -20.79 4.28
CA ARG A 139 7.57 -20.45 3.89
C ARG A 139 7.81 -20.56 2.39
N ILE A 140 8.74 -19.74 1.89
CA ILE A 140 9.22 -19.77 0.51
C ILE A 140 10.73 -20.00 0.55
N VAL A 141 11.23 -20.92 -0.28
CA VAL A 141 12.64 -21.26 -0.39
C VAL A 141 13.12 -20.91 -1.79
N ILE A 142 14.09 -20.01 -1.88
CA ILE A 142 14.68 -19.53 -3.14
C ILE A 142 16.13 -19.97 -3.20
N GLN A 143 16.50 -20.66 -4.28
CA GLN A 143 17.88 -20.95 -4.62
C GLN A 143 18.48 -19.68 -5.26
N ALA A 144 19.34 -18.98 -4.53
CA ALA A 144 19.95 -17.74 -5.00
C ALA A 144 20.97 -18.02 -6.12
N ASP A 145 21.02 -17.14 -7.10
CA ASP A 145 22.09 -17.10 -8.09
C ASP A 145 23.37 -16.63 -7.37
N VAL A 146 24.42 -17.45 -7.41
CA VAL A 146 25.71 -17.14 -6.78
C VAL A 146 26.75 -16.90 -7.86
N ASP A 147 27.36 -15.71 -7.84
CA ASP A 147 28.54 -15.43 -8.67
C ASP A 147 29.74 -16.15 -8.06
N LEU A 148 30.12 -17.26 -8.69
CA LEU A 148 31.27 -18.10 -8.30
C LEU A 148 32.63 -17.47 -8.65
N SER A 149 32.67 -16.18 -9.06
CA SER A 149 33.88 -15.50 -9.56
C SER A 149 34.66 -14.70 -8.51
N SER A 150 34.15 -14.56 -7.28
CA SER A 150 34.88 -13.89 -6.19
C SER A 150 35.55 -14.93 -5.28
N GLU A 151 36.88 -15.01 -5.36
CA GLU A 151 37.76 -15.96 -4.64
C GLU A 151 37.82 -15.74 -3.10
N ASP A 152 37.21 -14.67 -2.57
CA ASP A 152 37.46 -14.18 -1.21
C ASP A 152 36.24 -14.19 -0.26
N SER A 153 35.28 -15.10 -0.43
CA SER A 153 34.11 -15.12 0.48
C SER A 153 33.69 -16.54 0.87
N ILE A 154 33.59 -16.75 2.19
CA ILE A 154 32.88 -17.86 2.83
C ILE A 154 31.63 -18.17 2.01
N VAL A 155 31.54 -19.37 1.42
CA VAL A 155 30.40 -19.77 0.57
C VAL A 155 29.10 -19.43 1.32
N PRO A 156 28.40 -18.35 0.95
CA PRO A 156 27.14 -18.05 1.62
C PRO A 156 26.18 -19.17 1.28
N ALA A 157 25.28 -19.53 2.20
CA ALA A 157 24.25 -20.50 1.88
C ALA A 157 23.55 -20.09 0.58
N ASN A 158 23.57 -20.98 -0.43
CA ASN A 158 22.98 -20.71 -1.75
C ASN A 158 21.44 -20.68 -1.71
N VAL A 159 20.84 -20.73 -0.52
CA VAL A 159 19.40 -20.87 -0.28
C VAL A 159 18.95 -19.76 0.65
N ASP A 160 17.98 -18.98 0.20
CA ASP A 160 17.24 -18.00 0.99
C ASP A 160 15.90 -18.60 1.45
N ILE A 161 15.63 -18.53 2.75
CA ILE A 161 14.40 -19.02 3.36
C ILE A 161 13.60 -17.82 3.89
N TYR A 162 12.41 -17.62 3.34
CA TYR A 162 11.48 -16.59 3.75
C TYR A 162 10.33 -17.20 4.55
N HIS A 163 10.19 -16.80 5.82
CA HIS A 163 9.07 -17.23 6.67
C HIS A 163 7.91 -16.26 6.54
N LEU A 164 6.71 -16.78 6.25
CA LEU A 164 5.51 -15.99 6.07
C LEU A 164 4.74 -15.84 7.38
N ILE A 165 4.20 -14.65 7.62
CA ILE A 165 3.34 -14.39 8.77
C ILE A 165 1.94 -14.94 8.50
N LYS A 166 1.43 -15.82 9.37
CA LYS A 166 0.09 -16.40 9.26
C LYS A 166 -0.80 -15.98 10.42
N PHE A 167 -2.01 -15.50 10.09
CA PHE A 167 -3.08 -15.20 11.05
C PHE A 167 -2.64 -14.46 12.31
N ARG A 168 -1.83 -13.41 12.15
CA ARG A 168 -1.32 -12.60 13.27
C ARG A 168 -2.27 -11.44 13.54
N ARG A 169 -2.52 -11.15 14.82
CA ARG A 169 -3.32 -9.98 15.22
C ARG A 169 -2.60 -8.69 14.88
N SER A 170 -3.33 -7.71 14.34
CA SER A 170 -2.89 -6.32 14.25
C SER A 170 -3.22 -5.53 15.53
N ASN A 171 -2.87 -4.24 15.56
CA ASN A 171 -3.23 -3.36 16.67
C ASN A 171 -4.71 -2.99 16.68
N GLN A 172 -5.39 -3.06 15.54
CA GLN A 172 -6.82 -2.76 15.37
C GLN A 172 -7.67 -4.04 15.34
N ASN A 173 -7.17 -5.14 15.92
CA ASN A 173 -7.82 -6.46 15.96
C ASN A 173 -8.15 -7.03 14.56
N THR A 174 -7.49 -6.56 13.51
CA THR A 174 -7.58 -7.14 12.16
C THR A 174 -6.54 -8.25 11.97
N CYS A 175 -6.67 -9.01 10.88
CA CYS A 175 -5.78 -10.11 10.55
C CYS A 175 -4.63 -9.68 9.63
N ILE A 176 -3.39 -9.94 10.06
CA ILE A 176 -2.18 -9.88 9.25
C ILE A 176 -1.87 -11.28 8.75
N ASN A 177 -1.97 -11.48 7.44
CA ASN A 177 -1.74 -12.78 6.82
C ASN A 177 -1.05 -12.62 5.46
N GLN A 178 0.11 -13.25 5.33
CA GLN A 178 0.88 -13.28 4.10
C GLN A 178 0.56 -14.53 3.28
N ARG A 179 0.54 -14.38 1.96
CA ARG A 179 0.21 -15.44 1.00
C ARG A 179 1.27 -15.48 -0.10
N PRO A 180 1.89 -16.64 -0.37
CA PRO A 180 2.85 -16.75 -1.45
C PRO A 180 2.16 -16.50 -2.79
N ILE A 181 2.80 -15.73 -3.68
CA ILE A 181 2.31 -15.50 -5.05
C ILE A 181 3.11 -16.26 -6.11
N VAL A 182 4.36 -16.58 -5.79
CA VAL A 182 5.27 -17.33 -6.66
C VAL A 182 4.98 -18.83 -6.64
N LYS A 183 5.38 -19.51 -7.70
CA LYS A 183 5.30 -20.97 -7.85
C LYS A 183 6.69 -21.57 -7.91
N LYS A 184 6.76 -22.88 -7.61
CA LYS A 184 8.01 -23.65 -7.76
C LYS A 184 8.49 -23.58 -9.21
N GLY A 185 9.76 -23.23 -9.39
CA GLY A 185 10.40 -23.09 -10.69
C GLY A 185 10.38 -21.67 -11.27
N ASP A 186 9.67 -20.73 -10.65
CA ASP A 186 9.67 -19.34 -11.09
C ASP A 186 11.06 -18.71 -10.87
N ARG A 187 11.48 -17.87 -11.82
CA ARG A 187 12.72 -17.11 -11.72
C ARG A 187 12.42 -15.70 -11.22
N ILE A 188 13.09 -15.33 -10.13
CA ILE A 188 12.83 -14.12 -9.36
C ILE A 188 14.05 -13.21 -9.45
N LYS A 189 13.83 -11.91 -9.53
CA LYS A 189 14.87 -10.89 -9.43
C LYS A 189 14.91 -10.31 -8.02
N ALA A 190 16.09 -9.83 -7.61
CA ALA A 190 16.19 -9.02 -6.41
C ALA A 190 15.24 -7.80 -6.51
N GLY A 191 14.41 -7.61 -5.49
CA GLY A 191 13.37 -6.58 -5.44
C GLY A 191 11.97 -7.03 -5.85
N ASP A 192 11.80 -8.24 -6.40
CA ASP A 192 10.47 -8.75 -6.76
C ASP A 192 9.67 -9.16 -5.51
N VAL A 193 8.35 -8.93 -5.54
CA VAL A 193 7.42 -9.42 -4.51
C VAL A 193 7.24 -10.93 -4.67
N ILE A 194 7.45 -11.68 -3.59
CA ILE A 194 7.29 -13.15 -3.56
C ILE A 194 6.08 -13.62 -2.75
N ALA A 195 5.60 -12.78 -1.83
CA ALA A 195 4.36 -13.00 -1.11
C ALA A 195 3.61 -11.70 -0.88
N ASP A 196 2.30 -11.75 -1.09
CA ASP A 196 1.38 -10.68 -0.75
C ASP A 196 1.16 -10.62 0.76
N GLY A 197 0.95 -9.42 1.28
CA GLY A 197 0.52 -9.17 2.65
C GLY A 197 -0.99 -9.01 2.77
N SER A 198 -1.39 -8.36 3.87
CA SER A 198 -2.78 -7.92 4.04
C SER A 198 -3.05 -6.71 3.14
N CYS A 199 -4.22 -6.68 2.51
CA CYS A 199 -4.63 -5.65 1.54
C CYS A 199 -3.72 -5.53 0.31
N THR A 200 -3.12 -6.63 -0.18
CA THR A 200 -2.39 -6.63 -1.45
C THR A 200 -2.80 -7.79 -2.34
N GLU A 201 -2.71 -7.58 -3.66
CA GLU A 201 -2.86 -8.60 -4.68
C GLU A 201 -1.77 -8.42 -5.74
N ASN A 202 -0.95 -9.45 -5.96
CA ASN A 202 0.17 -9.47 -6.91
C ASN A 202 1.16 -8.32 -6.74
N GLY A 203 1.44 -7.92 -5.49
CA GLY A 203 2.34 -6.81 -5.18
C GLY A 203 1.76 -5.41 -5.42
N GLU A 204 0.45 -5.29 -5.67
CA GLU A 204 -0.26 -4.01 -5.70
C GLU A 204 -1.13 -3.85 -4.46
N LEU A 205 -1.27 -2.60 -3.99
CA LEU A 205 -2.17 -2.28 -2.89
C LEU A 205 -3.64 -2.48 -3.31
N ALA A 206 -4.32 -3.36 -2.60
CA ALA A 206 -5.69 -3.80 -2.83
C ALA A 206 -6.51 -3.63 -1.54
N LEU A 207 -6.93 -2.39 -1.26
CA LEU A 207 -7.70 -2.04 -0.05
C LEU A 207 -9.13 -2.58 -0.06
N GLY A 208 -9.66 -3.01 -1.21
CA GLY A 208 -11.06 -3.35 -1.38
C GLY A 208 -11.33 -4.33 -2.53
N GLN A 209 -12.46 -4.11 -3.21
CA GLN A 209 -12.99 -4.97 -4.27
C GLN A 209 -13.58 -4.13 -5.41
N ASN A 210 -13.44 -4.63 -6.64
CA ASN A 210 -14.09 -4.03 -7.80
C ASN A 210 -15.51 -4.60 -7.94
N ILE A 211 -16.52 -3.74 -7.98
CA ILE A 211 -17.93 -4.14 -8.08
C ILE A 211 -18.62 -3.41 -9.24
N ASN A 212 -19.65 -4.04 -9.79
CA ASN A 212 -20.48 -3.41 -10.81
C ASN A 212 -21.50 -2.48 -10.16
N ILE A 213 -21.44 -1.20 -10.51
CA ILE A 213 -22.29 -0.14 -9.95
C ILE A 213 -23.20 0.40 -11.06
N ALA A 214 -24.47 0.63 -10.74
CA ALA A 214 -25.42 1.32 -11.60
C ALA A 214 -25.91 2.59 -10.90
N PHE A 215 -25.80 3.73 -11.57
CA PHE A 215 -26.31 5.00 -11.08
C PHE A 215 -27.77 5.17 -11.51
N MET A 216 -28.70 4.83 -10.62
CA MET A 216 -30.13 5.05 -10.81
C MET A 216 -30.87 5.15 -9.47
N PRO A 217 -31.95 5.94 -9.37
CA PRO A 217 -32.83 5.86 -8.22
C PRO A 217 -33.52 4.49 -8.17
N TRP A 218 -33.57 3.86 -6.99
CA TRP A 218 -34.21 2.55 -6.83
C TRP A 218 -35.15 2.53 -5.63
N LEU A 219 -36.43 2.80 -5.89
CA LEU A 219 -37.54 2.71 -4.92
C LEU A 219 -37.28 3.46 -3.58
N GLY A 220 -36.39 4.45 -3.57
CA GLY A 220 -35.99 5.18 -2.36
C GLY A 220 -35.00 4.45 -1.45
N TYR A 221 -34.53 3.24 -1.79
CA TYR A 221 -33.53 2.52 -0.99
C TYR A 221 -32.14 3.17 -1.02
N ASN A 222 -31.86 3.95 -2.06
CA ASN A 222 -30.64 4.77 -2.18
C ASN A 222 -30.92 6.25 -1.91
N PHE A 223 -31.80 6.54 -0.95
CA PHE A 223 -32.04 7.91 -0.50
C PHE A 223 -30.83 8.46 0.26
N GLU A 224 -30.53 9.75 0.05
CA GLU A 224 -29.30 10.42 0.50
C GLU A 224 -28.04 9.65 0.05
N ASP A 225 -27.22 9.20 0.99
CA ASP A 225 -25.98 8.46 0.74
C ASP A 225 -26.12 6.95 1.02
N SER A 226 -27.36 6.45 1.11
CA SER A 226 -27.62 5.03 1.36
C SER A 226 -27.24 4.19 0.14
N ILE A 227 -26.58 3.05 0.40
CA ILE A 227 -26.13 2.12 -0.63
C ILE A 227 -27.02 0.88 -0.62
N MET A 228 -27.65 0.59 -1.77
CA MET A 228 -28.35 -0.68 -1.97
C MET A 228 -27.39 -1.71 -2.55
N VAL A 229 -27.25 -2.85 -1.87
CA VAL A 229 -26.29 -3.89 -2.24
C VAL A 229 -27.03 -5.16 -2.69
N SER A 230 -26.51 -5.82 -3.72
CA SER A 230 -27.03 -7.12 -4.15
C SER A 230 -26.66 -8.20 -3.13
N GLN A 231 -27.63 -9.08 -2.81
CA GLN A 231 -27.39 -10.26 -1.97
C GLN A 231 -26.29 -11.18 -2.53
N ARG A 232 -26.02 -11.11 -3.83
CA ARG A 232 -24.91 -11.84 -4.47
C ARG A 232 -23.56 -11.55 -3.80
N LEU A 233 -23.28 -10.30 -3.41
CA LEU A 233 -22.00 -9.95 -2.78
C LEU A 233 -21.83 -10.62 -1.40
N MET A 234 -22.94 -10.92 -0.72
CA MET A 234 -22.92 -11.66 0.54
C MET A 234 -22.61 -13.14 0.30
N HIS A 235 -23.21 -13.75 -0.72
CA HIS A 235 -22.95 -15.17 -1.08
C HIS A 235 -21.52 -15.41 -1.60
N GLU A 236 -20.89 -14.39 -2.19
CA GLU A 236 -19.53 -14.48 -2.72
C GLU A 236 -18.43 -14.13 -1.70
N ASP A 237 -18.81 -13.78 -0.46
CA ASP A 237 -17.91 -13.31 0.60
C ASP A 237 -17.03 -12.12 0.14
N THR A 238 -17.60 -11.20 -0.66
CA THR A 238 -16.83 -10.13 -1.31
C THR A 238 -16.17 -9.20 -0.29
N PHE A 239 -16.89 -8.82 0.76
CA PHE A 239 -16.43 -7.88 1.78
C PHE A 239 -16.21 -8.53 3.15
N THR A 240 -16.01 -9.84 3.19
CA THR A 240 -15.77 -10.58 4.44
C THR A 240 -14.35 -10.29 4.95
N SER A 241 -14.22 -9.92 6.23
CA SER A 241 -12.95 -9.68 6.94
C SER A 241 -12.76 -10.66 8.09
N VAL A 242 -11.52 -10.82 8.55
CA VAL A 242 -11.18 -11.65 9.72
C VAL A 242 -10.70 -10.76 10.85
N HIS A 243 -11.33 -10.91 12.01
CA HIS A 243 -10.97 -10.22 13.24
C HIS A 243 -10.42 -11.22 14.26
N ILE A 244 -9.39 -10.81 14.99
CA ILE A 244 -8.72 -11.63 16.00
C ILE A 244 -8.74 -10.85 17.30
N ASP A 245 -9.54 -11.33 18.25
CA ASP A 245 -9.58 -10.80 19.61
C ASP A 245 -8.79 -11.71 20.54
N VAL A 246 -8.08 -11.10 21.49
CA VAL A 246 -7.34 -11.83 22.52
C VAL A 246 -8.03 -11.54 23.84
N LEU A 247 -8.47 -12.60 24.49
CA LEU A 247 -9.10 -12.57 25.81
C LEU A 247 -8.10 -13.15 26.79
N ASP A 248 -7.66 -12.34 27.75
CA ASP A 248 -6.72 -12.75 28.79
C ASP A 248 -7.47 -13.00 30.09
N THR A 249 -7.16 -14.12 30.75
CA THR A 249 -7.64 -14.45 32.09
C THR A 249 -6.44 -14.57 33.03
N VAL A 250 -6.55 -13.99 34.23
CA VAL A 250 -5.47 -13.97 35.21
C VAL A 250 -6.02 -14.43 36.55
N ALA A 251 -5.42 -15.48 37.11
CA ALA A 251 -5.63 -15.86 38.51
C ALA A 251 -4.69 -15.04 39.41
N ARG A 252 -5.23 -14.47 40.49
CA ARG A 252 -4.48 -13.65 41.43
C ARG A 252 -4.41 -14.27 42.82
N ASP A 253 -3.31 -14.00 43.51
CA ASP A 253 -3.21 -14.26 44.94
C ASP A 253 -3.93 -13.15 45.71
N THR A 254 -5.08 -13.48 46.29
CA THR A 254 -5.82 -12.56 47.15
C THR A 254 -5.48 -12.81 48.61
N LYS A 255 -5.88 -11.89 49.50
CA LYS A 255 -5.71 -12.08 50.96
C LYS A 255 -6.52 -13.24 51.52
N LEU A 256 -7.60 -13.64 50.84
CA LEU A 256 -8.51 -14.71 51.27
C LEU A 256 -8.09 -16.09 50.77
N GLY A 257 -7.16 -16.14 49.81
CA GLY A 257 -6.72 -17.36 49.17
C GLY A 257 -6.20 -17.10 47.76
N LYS A 258 -5.55 -18.12 47.20
CA LYS A 258 -5.11 -18.11 45.82
C LYS A 258 -6.30 -18.43 44.93
N GLU A 259 -6.50 -17.65 43.87
CA GLU A 259 -7.42 -18.02 42.81
C GLU A 259 -6.80 -19.13 41.96
N GLU A 260 -7.60 -20.09 41.53
CA GLU A 260 -7.17 -21.21 40.70
C GLU A 260 -7.99 -21.23 39.40
N ILE A 261 -7.32 -21.48 38.28
CA ILE A 261 -7.99 -21.77 37.00
C ILE A 261 -8.27 -23.27 36.99
N THR A 262 -9.52 -23.64 37.27
CA THR A 262 -9.97 -25.03 37.35
C THR A 262 -11.30 -25.20 36.62
N ARG A 263 -11.53 -26.42 36.15
CA ARG A 263 -12.80 -26.85 35.54
C ARG A 263 -13.92 -27.05 36.60
N ASP A 264 -13.56 -27.16 37.88
CA ASP A 264 -14.52 -27.32 38.99
C ASP A 264 -15.20 -25.98 39.32
N LEU A 265 -16.20 -25.62 38.52
CA LEU A 265 -16.94 -24.37 38.65
C LEU A 265 -18.27 -24.56 39.40
N PRO A 266 -18.54 -23.78 40.46
CA PRO A 266 -19.77 -23.93 41.23
C PRO A 266 -21.00 -23.47 40.43
N ASN A 267 -22.09 -24.23 40.50
CA ASN A 267 -23.38 -23.93 39.86
C ASN A 267 -23.35 -23.84 38.32
N VAL A 268 -22.39 -24.49 37.66
CA VAL A 268 -22.30 -24.56 36.19
C VAL A 268 -22.80 -25.93 35.71
N SER A 269 -23.54 -25.96 34.60
CA SER A 269 -24.01 -27.20 33.98
C SER A 269 -22.88 -27.95 33.28
N GLU A 270 -22.96 -29.29 33.20
CA GLU A 270 -21.96 -30.10 32.49
C GLU A 270 -21.84 -29.72 31.00
N GLU A 271 -22.93 -29.25 30.38
CA GLU A 271 -22.95 -28.80 28.99
C GLU A 271 -22.06 -27.58 28.75
N ALA A 272 -21.99 -26.65 29.71
CA ALA A 272 -21.12 -25.48 29.62
C ALA A 272 -19.63 -25.82 29.86
N LEU A 273 -19.35 -26.95 30.52
CA LEU A 273 -17.98 -27.43 30.76
C LEU A 273 -17.44 -28.29 29.61
N LYS A 274 -18.26 -28.58 28.59
CA LYS A 274 -17.91 -29.52 27.51
C LYS A 274 -16.68 -29.10 26.72
N ASP A 275 -16.53 -27.80 26.49
CA ASP A 275 -15.47 -27.22 25.65
C ASP A 275 -14.23 -26.77 26.46
N LEU A 276 -14.24 -26.97 27.78
CA LEU A 276 -13.06 -26.73 28.64
C LEU A 276 -12.19 -27.99 28.68
N ASP A 277 -10.88 -27.84 28.60
CA ASP A 277 -9.89 -28.92 28.71
C ASP A 277 -9.57 -29.33 30.17
#